data_AF-A0A6J4HE28-F1
#
_entry.id   AF-A0A6J4HE28-F1
#
_cell.length_a   1.000
_cell.length_b   1.000
_cell.length_c   1.000
_cell.angle_alpha   90.00
_cell.angle_beta   90.00
_cell.angle_gamma   90.00
#
_symmetry.space_group_name_H-M   'P 1'
#
loop_
_entity.id
_entity.type
_entity.pdbx_description
1 polymer ?
#
loop_
_entity_poly.entity_id
_entity_poly.type
_entity_poly.pdbx_seq_one_letter_code
_entity_poly.pdbx_strand_id
1 'polypeptide(L)'
;MAHMPTLRRDRVVSGFIYHDAQTDDARLTLALARTAADLGAAVANWTALVGLEKGPDGAVTGATIQPGRGPDEPDGPPITVRASVVVNAGGVWSDAVAALDLGHDPATIRPAKGIHITVPWDKVRNDIAAVVPVPKDRRSVFVVPQGDRTYIGTTDTDYDGPVDEPTCTAEDVRYLLDAMNASLTEPLSEADVVGTWAGLRPLVSGASTAEKTTKTKDLSRRHKVARSASGVISVTGGKLTTYRKMAADTVDAAVEVLGRGGRSRTRRLRLHGAEGHAELLEAGAAARLGVEADELARLAGRYGGDARAVAAMIAGDPALGMPLVDTLPFTRAEALYAARYEMVGSLDDLLSRRIPARWQARDATADAAEDAAGLVAGDLGWDEARISAEVEALRSSIERERTDAELPRTATTATTGA
;
A
#
# COMPACT_ATOMS: atom_id res chain seq x y z
N MET A 1 5.24 -14.47 26.10
CA MET A 1 4.91 -13.73 27.34
C MET A 1 5.74 -12.46 27.51
N ALA A 2 7.09 -12.51 27.47
CA ALA A 2 7.90 -11.28 27.54
C ALA A 2 7.55 -10.28 26.43
N HIS A 3 7.36 -10.80 25.21
CA HIS A 3 7.11 -10.01 24.00
C HIS A 3 5.64 -9.67 23.70
N MET A 4 4.70 -10.29 24.41
CA MET A 4 3.27 -10.08 24.24
C MET A 4 2.60 -10.54 25.55
N PRO A 5 2.51 -9.65 26.55
CA PRO A 5 2.14 -10.00 27.91
C PRO A 5 0.64 -10.28 28.08
N THR A 6 -0.17 -9.84 27.12
CA THR A 6 -1.64 -10.01 27.06
C THR A 6 -2.06 -11.41 26.60
N LEU A 7 -1.11 -12.31 26.26
CA LEU A 7 -1.44 -13.69 25.90
C LEU A 7 -1.94 -14.50 27.12
N ARG A 8 -2.91 -15.37 26.89
CA ARG A 8 -3.40 -16.34 27.87
C ARG A 8 -2.34 -17.38 28.22
N ARG A 9 -1.69 -17.19 29.37
CA ARG A 9 -0.61 -18.07 29.87
C ARG A 9 -1.02 -19.54 29.96
N ASP A 10 -2.26 -19.83 30.34
CA ASP A 10 -2.83 -21.18 30.44
C ASP A 10 -2.97 -21.89 29.09
N ARG A 11 -2.86 -21.15 27.97
CA ARG A 11 -2.98 -21.67 26.60
C ARG A 11 -1.67 -21.68 25.83
N VAL A 12 -0.58 -21.18 26.42
CA VAL A 12 0.73 -21.14 25.77
C VAL A 12 1.59 -22.29 26.29
N VAL A 13 1.85 -23.28 25.44
CA VAL A 13 2.74 -24.40 25.76
C VAL A 13 4.21 -24.07 25.44
N SER A 14 4.44 -23.46 24.28
CA SER A 14 5.77 -23.05 23.82
C SER A 14 5.65 -21.92 22.79
N GLY A 15 6.78 -21.27 22.48
CA GLY A 15 6.87 -20.26 21.43
C GLY A 15 8.21 -20.37 20.71
N PHE A 16 8.25 -19.90 19.46
CA PHE A 16 9.45 -19.90 18.63
C PHE A 16 9.72 -18.46 18.17
N ILE A 17 10.99 -18.07 18.14
CA ILE A 17 11.43 -16.77 17.66
C ILE A 17 12.34 -16.99 16.46
N TYR A 18 12.10 -16.23 15.40
CA TYR A 18 12.91 -16.21 14.19
C TYR A 18 12.94 -14.78 13.63
N HIS A 19 13.87 -14.53 12.71
CA HIS A 19 13.99 -13.23 12.04
C HIS A 19 13.15 -13.19 10.77
N ASP A 20 12.45 -12.08 10.58
CA ASP A 20 11.77 -11.72 9.33
C ASP A 20 11.98 -10.21 9.07
N ALA A 21 11.41 -9.68 7.99
CA ALA A 21 11.49 -8.28 7.62
C ALA A 21 10.12 -7.60 7.62
N GLN A 22 10.07 -6.36 8.10
CA GLN A 22 8.95 -5.46 7.97
C GLN A 22 9.26 -4.42 6.88
N THR A 23 8.24 -4.01 6.12
CA THR A 23 8.35 -2.95 5.12
C THR A 23 7.07 -2.13 5.12
N ASP A 24 7.19 -0.86 4.71
CA ASP A 24 6.07 -0.06 4.23
C ASP A 24 5.97 -0.31 2.71
N ASP A 25 4.88 -0.94 2.27
CA ASP A 25 4.70 -1.38 0.88
C ASP A 25 4.42 -0.21 -0.07
N ALA A 26 3.64 0.78 0.36
CA ALA A 26 3.39 2.02 -0.36
C ALA A 26 4.67 2.83 -0.54
N ARG A 27 5.48 3.00 0.51
CA ARG A 27 6.76 3.70 0.44
C ARG A 27 7.79 2.94 -0.40
N LEU A 28 7.86 1.62 -0.31
CA LEU A 28 8.72 0.82 -1.18
C LEU A 28 8.34 1.00 -2.66
N THR A 29 7.05 0.96 -2.97
CA THR A 29 6.53 1.14 -4.34
C THR A 29 6.83 2.54 -4.86
N LEU A 30 6.61 3.57 -4.04
CA LEU A 30 6.93 4.95 -4.38
C LEU A 30 8.43 5.16 -4.58
N ALA A 31 9.28 4.60 -3.70
CA ALA A 31 10.73 4.68 -3.83
C ALA A 31 11.21 4.03 -5.14
N LEU A 32 10.60 2.92 -5.57
CA LEU A 32 10.89 2.31 -6.87
C LEU A 32 10.52 3.24 -8.04
N ALA A 33 9.34 3.85 -7.99
CA ALA A 33 8.89 4.80 -9.01
C ALA A 33 9.82 6.03 -9.09
N ARG A 34 10.17 6.62 -7.94
CA ARG A 34 11.10 7.76 -7.85
C ARG A 34 12.51 7.37 -8.33
N THR A 35 13.00 6.18 -7.97
CA THR A 35 14.28 5.66 -8.48
C THR A 35 14.27 5.54 -10.00
N ALA A 36 13.16 5.08 -10.59
CA ALA A 36 13.04 5.00 -12.04
C ALA A 36 13.07 6.40 -12.67
N ALA A 37 12.39 7.38 -12.07
CA ALA A 37 12.41 8.78 -12.50
C ALA A 37 13.81 9.40 -12.40
N ASP A 38 14.56 9.16 -11.31
CA ASP A 38 15.96 9.61 -11.15
C ASP A 38 16.87 9.05 -12.26
N LEU A 39 16.55 7.87 -12.77
CA LEU A 39 17.25 7.21 -13.87
C LEU A 39 16.71 7.59 -15.25
N GLY A 40 15.80 8.57 -15.33
CA GLY A 40 15.28 9.15 -16.57
C GLY A 40 14.00 8.51 -17.11
N ALA A 41 13.30 7.66 -16.34
CA ALA A 41 12.00 7.15 -16.75
C ALA A 41 10.92 8.23 -16.61
N ALA A 42 10.02 8.31 -17.58
CA ALA A 42 8.77 9.04 -17.41
C ALA A 42 7.80 8.18 -16.58
N VAL A 43 7.30 8.75 -15.48
CA VAL A 43 6.36 8.09 -14.56
C VAL A 43 5.13 8.98 -14.42
N ALA A 44 3.94 8.38 -14.53
CA ALA A 44 2.66 9.05 -14.36
C ALA A 44 1.70 8.16 -13.58
N ASN A 45 1.09 8.70 -12.53
CA ASN A 45 -0.12 8.14 -11.92
C ASN A 45 -1.37 8.79 -12.55
N TRP A 46 -2.56 8.32 -12.17
CA TRP A 46 -3.83 8.83 -12.73
C TRP A 46 -3.87 8.85 -14.26
N THR A 47 -3.26 7.83 -14.88
CA THR A 47 -3.13 7.71 -16.34
C THR A 47 -3.56 6.30 -16.74
N ALA A 48 -4.84 6.13 -17.06
CA ALA A 48 -5.44 4.83 -17.31
C ALA A 48 -5.10 4.32 -18.71
N LEU A 49 -4.78 3.03 -18.84
CA LEU A 49 -4.68 2.37 -20.15
C LEU A 49 -6.09 2.12 -20.68
N VAL A 50 -6.44 2.71 -21.83
CA VAL A 50 -7.77 2.57 -22.44
C VAL A 50 -7.75 1.87 -23.80
N GLY A 51 -6.57 1.64 -24.37
CA GLY A 51 -6.42 0.89 -25.62
C GLY A 51 -4.99 0.48 -25.91
N LEU A 52 -4.84 -0.50 -26.80
CA LEU A 52 -3.55 -0.94 -27.34
C LEU A 52 -3.52 -0.69 -28.84
N GLU A 53 -2.42 -0.09 -29.32
CA GLU A 53 -2.25 0.21 -30.73
C GLU A 53 -1.61 -0.96 -31.44
N LYS A 54 -2.25 -1.46 -32.52
CA LYS A 54 -1.77 -2.60 -33.30
C LYS A 54 -1.37 -2.20 -34.71
N GLY A 55 -0.24 -2.74 -35.16
CA GLY A 55 0.23 -2.61 -36.53
C GLY A 55 -0.54 -3.51 -37.52
N PRO A 56 -0.26 -3.40 -38.82
CA PRO A 56 -0.90 -4.21 -39.86
C PRO A 56 -0.68 -5.73 -39.72
N ASP A 57 0.39 -6.14 -39.04
CA ASP A 57 0.73 -7.54 -38.73
C ASP A 57 0.08 -8.05 -37.44
N GLY A 58 -0.72 -7.21 -36.76
CA GLY A 58 -1.37 -7.52 -35.49
C GLY A 58 -0.48 -7.35 -34.26
N ALA A 59 0.78 -6.92 -34.42
CA ALA A 59 1.68 -6.68 -33.31
C ALA A 59 1.34 -5.37 -32.58
N VAL A 60 1.48 -5.35 -31.25
CA VAL A 60 1.30 -4.14 -30.46
C VAL A 60 2.50 -3.20 -30.69
N THR A 61 2.21 -1.94 -30.98
CA THR A 61 3.17 -0.87 -31.31
C THR A 61 3.06 0.34 -30.38
N GLY A 62 2.16 0.29 -29.42
CA GLY A 62 1.87 1.38 -28.52
C GLY A 62 0.62 1.14 -27.68
N ALA A 63 0.21 2.20 -27.00
CA ALA A 63 -0.96 2.23 -26.15
C ALA A 63 -1.66 3.58 -26.28
N THR A 64 -2.97 3.59 -26.08
CA THR A 64 -3.73 4.81 -25.83
C THR A 64 -4.06 4.89 -24.35
N ILE A 65 -3.68 6.01 -23.73
CA ILE A 65 -3.84 6.29 -22.31
C ILE A 65 -4.77 7.48 -22.10
N GLN A 66 -5.52 7.49 -21.01
CA GLN A 66 -6.40 8.58 -20.59
C GLN A 66 -5.85 9.19 -19.30
N PRO A 67 -5.26 10.40 -19.35
CA PRO A 67 -4.95 11.16 -18.15
C PRO A 67 -6.22 11.50 -17.38
N GLY A 68 -6.10 11.63 -16.06
CA GLY A 68 -7.19 11.96 -15.16
C GLY A 68 -6.71 12.49 -13.81
N ARG A 69 -7.66 12.81 -12.94
CA ARG A 69 -7.41 13.27 -11.55
C ARG A 69 -8.02 12.34 -10.49
N GLY A 70 -8.56 11.23 -10.94
CA GLY A 70 -9.30 10.28 -10.13
C GLY A 70 -9.80 9.12 -11.00
N PRO A 71 -10.40 8.09 -10.40
CA PRO A 71 -11.22 7.14 -11.13
C PRO A 71 -12.34 7.91 -11.83
N ASP A 72 -12.58 7.63 -13.11
CA ASP A 72 -13.66 8.22 -13.93
C ASP A 72 -13.65 9.76 -14.07
N GLU A 73 -12.54 10.42 -13.74
CA GLU A 73 -12.35 11.87 -13.91
C GLU A 73 -11.26 12.16 -14.95
N PRO A 74 -11.56 12.06 -16.26
CA PRO A 74 -10.58 12.31 -17.31
C PRO A 74 -10.16 13.78 -17.35
N ASP A 75 -8.86 14.02 -17.51
CA ASP A 75 -8.27 15.34 -17.66
C ASP A 75 -7.71 15.49 -19.08
N GLY A 76 -8.53 16.06 -19.97
CA GLY A 76 -8.20 16.24 -21.38
C GLY A 76 -8.40 14.98 -22.24
N PRO A 77 -7.98 15.04 -23.52
CA PRO A 77 -8.17 13.94 -24.47
C PRO A 77 -7.21 12.76 -24.23
N PRO A 78 -7.56 11.54 -24.69
CA PRO A 78 -6.63 10.42 -24.72
C PRO A 78 -5.34 10.74 -25.48
N ILE A 79 -4.24 10.16 -25.01
CA ILE A 79 -2.90 10.33 -25.59
C ILE A 79 -2.42 8.99 -26.12
N THR A 80 -1.95 8.96 -27.36
CA THR A 80 -1.32 7.77 -27.94
C THR A 80 0.19 7.79 -27.68
N VAL A 81 0.69 6.72 -27.06
CA VAL A 81 2.10 6.51 -26.75
C VAL A 81 2.62 5.37 -27.63
N ARG A 82 3.66 5.64 -28.42
CA ARG A 82 4.36 4.60 -29.19
C ARG A 82 5.36 3.88 -28.32
N ALA A 83 5.38 2.55 -28.38
CA ALA A 83 6.29 1.72 -27.61
C ALA A 83 6.73 0.51 -28.42
N SER A 84 8.02 0.15 -28.33
CA SER A 84 8.52 -1.08 -28.94
C SER A 84 8.14 -2.34 -28.16
N VAL A 85 7.86 -2.20 -26.86
CA VAL A 85 7.44 -3.27 -25.97
C VAL A 85 6.42 -2.70 -25.00
N VAL A 86 5.32 -3.43 -24.80
CA VAL A 86 4.32 -3.14 -23.76
C VAL A 86 4.36 -4.26 -22.72
N VAL A 87 4.44 -3.87 -21.45
CA VAL A 87 4.43 -4.79 -20.30
C VAL A 87 3.12 -4.62 -19.53
N ASN A 88 2.36 -5.70 -19.39
CA ASN A 88 1.23 -5.79 -18.48
C ASN A 88 1.72 -6.26 -17.10
N ALA A 89 1.74 -5.32 -16.16
CA ALA A 89 1.99 -5.57 -14.73
C ALA A 89 0.76 -5.20 -13.88
N GLY A 90 -0.45 -5.42 -14.42
CA GLY A 90 -1.72 -4.96 -13.84
C GLY A 90 -2.16 -5.68 -12.57
N GLY A 91 -1.37 -6.61 -12.00
CA GLY A 91 -1.74 -7.28 -10.74
C GLY A 91 -3.09 -8.00 -10.84
N VAL A 92 -4.04 -7.64 -9.98
CA VAL A 92 -5.41 -8.20 -10.02
C VAL A 92 -6.19 -7.75 -11.27
N TRP A 93 -5.83 -6.64 -11.89
CA TRP A 93 -6.38 -6.15 -13.16
C TRP A 93 -5.69 -6.73 -14.41
N SER A 94 -4.79 -7.72 -14.26
CA SER A 94 -4.03 -8.25 -15.40
C SER A 94 -4.91 -8.76 -16.55
N ASP A 95 -6.06 -9.37 -16.23
CA ASP A 95 -7.01 -9.86 -17.24
C ASP A 95 -7.76 -8.71 -17.93
N ALA A 96 -8.08 -7.62 -17.23
CA ALA A 96 -8.69 -6.44 -17.84
C ALA A 96 -7.74 -5.81 -18.88
N VAL A 97 -6.44 -5.74 -18.57
CA VAL A 97 -5.41 -5.29 -19.53
C VAL A 97 -5.27 -6.29 -20.68
N ALA A 98 -5.28 -7.60 -20.39
CA ALA A 98 -5.20 -8.63 -21.42
C ALA A 98 -6.42 -8.62 -22.36
N ALA A 99 -7.60 -8.26 -21.85
CA ALA A 99 -8.82 -8.16 -22.65
C ALA A 99 -8.73 -7.06 -23.72
N LEU A 100 -8.00 -5.96 -23.44
CA LEU A 100 -7.71 -4.93 -24.45
C LEU A 100 -6.86 -5.47 -25.61
N ASP A 101 -6.04 -6.48 -25.36
CA ASP A 101 -5.24 -7.16 -26.39
C ASP A 101 -6.06 -8.25 -27.10
N LEU A 102 -6.74 -9.11 -26.35
CA LEU A 102 -7.40 -10.31 -26.87
C LEU A 102 -8.79 -10.05 -27.45
N GLY A 103 -9.44 -8.94 -27.10
CA GLY A 103 -10.82 -8.65 -27.43
C GLY A 103 -11.85 -9.45 -26.61
N HIS A 104 -11.41 -10.22 -25.62
CA HIS A 104 -12.26 -10.94 -24.66
C HIS A 104 -11.52 -11.12 -23.34
N ASP A 105 -12.27 -11.32 -22.24
CA ASP A 105 -11.70 -11.68 -20.95
C ASP A 105 -11.12 -13.11 -20.99
N PRO A 106 -9.82 -13.30 -20.67
CA PRO A 106 -9.21 -14.62 -20.64
C PRO A 106 -9.51 -15.42 -19.35
N ALA A 107 -10.08 -14.79 -18.31
CA ALA A 107 -10.48 -15.40 -17.04
C ALA A 107 -9.38 -16.25 -16.36
N THR A 108 -8.16 -15.71 -16.33
CA THR A 108 -6.96 -16.34 -15.76
C THR A 108 -6.64 -15.90 -14.33
N ILE A 109 -7.22 -14.80 -13.87
CA ILE A 109 -7.04 -14.25 -12.53
C ILE A 109 -8.30 -14.49 -11.71
N ARG A 110 -8.12 -15.11 -10.54
CA ARG A 110 -9.14 -15.28 -9.51
C ARG A 110 -8.76 -14.44 -8.28
N PRO A 111 -9.42 -13.31 -8.03
CA PRO A 111 -9.16 -12.51 -6.85
C PRO A 111 -9.48 -13.28 -5.57
N ALA A 112 -8.59 -13.19 -4.57
CA ALA A 112 -8.87 -13.62 -3.21
C ALA A 112 -8.65 -12.46 -2.25
N LYS A 113 -9.66 -12.16 -1.44
CA LYS A 113 -9.65 -11.06 -0.49
C LYS A 113 -8.88 -11.46 0.77
N GLY A 114 -8.06 -10.53 1.25
CA GLY A 114 -7.49 -10.56 2.58
C GLY A 114 -7.60 -9.20 3.22
N ILE A 115 -8.03 -9.19 4.47
CA ILE A 115 -8.22 -7.96 5.25
C ILE A 115 -7.25 -7.87 6.43
N HIS A 116 -7.18 -6.68 7.01
CA HIS A 116 -6.58 -6.44 8.31
C HIS A 116 -7.42 -5.45 9.10
N ILE A 117 -7.30 -5.53 10.44
CA ILE A 117 -7.84 -4.55 11.38
C ILE A 117 -6.70 -3.93 12.18
N THR A 118 -6.85 -2.68 12.59
CA THR A 118 -5.91 -1.99 13.47
C THR A 118 -6.57 -1.70 14.80
N VAL A 119 -5.82 -1.91 15.89
CA VAL A 119 -6.26 -1.61 17.27
C VAL A 119 -5.18 -0.79 18.00
N PRO A 120 -5.52 -0.07 19.09
CA PRO A 120 -4.54 0.56 19.96
C PRO A 120 -3.52 -0.45 20.49
N TRP A 121 -2.23 -0.07 20.50
CA TRP A 121 -1.16 -0.98 20.93
C TRP A 121 -1.32 -1.43 22.38
N ASP A 122 -1.82 -0.58 23.27
CA ASP A 122 -1.98 -0.87 24.70
C ASP A 122 -2.95 -2.04 25.00
N LYS A 123 -3.84 -2.38 24.06
CA LYS A 123 -4.72 -3.55 24.13
C LYS A 123 -4.01 -4.88 23.86
N VAL A 124 -2.87 -4.85 23.17
CA VAL A 124 -2.14 -6.06 22.74
C VAL A 124 -0.73 -6.12 23.35
N ARG A 125 -0.03 -4.99 23.38
CA ARG A 125 1.29 -4.79 24.00
C ARG A 125 2.39 -5.70 23.44
N ASN A 126 2.34 -5.98 22.14
CA ASN A 126 3.38 -6.75 21.48
C ASN A 126 4.55 -5.85 21.06
N ASP A 127 5.79 -6.24 21.35
CA ASP A 127 7.00 -5.51 20.94
C ASP A 127 7.65 -6.09 19.66
N ILE A 128 7.23 -7.29 19.25
CA ILE A 128 7.58 -7.95 18.00
C ILE A 128 6.31 -8.42 17.27
N ALA A 129 6.47 -8.77 15.99
CA ALA A 129 5.42 -9.48 15.26
C ALA A 129 5.18 -10.87 15.88
N ALA A 130 3.92 -11.23 16.10
CA ALA A 130 3.50 -12.53 16.58
C ALA A 130 2.62 -13.24 15.54
N VAL A 131 2.66 -14.57 15.54
CA VAL A 131 1.77 -15.41 14.73
C VAL A 131 0.86 -16.17 15.68
N VAL A 132 -0.43 -15.88 15.61
CA VAL A 132 -1.45 -16.44 16.49
C VAL A 132 -2.31 -17.45 15.70
N PRO A 133 -2.43 -18.71 16.15
CA PRO A 133 -3.26 -19.70 15.48
C PRO A 133 -4.75 -19.36 15.66
N VAL A 134 -5.52 -19.56 14.60
CA VAL A 134 -6.99 -19.39 14.65
C VAL A 134 -7.63 -20.70 15.14
N PRO A 135 -8.44 -20.70 16.22
CA PRO A 135 -9.03 -21.93 16.72
C PRO A 135 -9.88 -22.64 15.68
N LYS A 136 -9.74 -23.97 15.59
CA LYS A 136 -10.48 -24.84 14.64
C LYS A 136 -10.24 -24.51 13.15
N ASP A 137 -9.30 -23.60 12.87
CA ASP A 137 -8.85 -23.24 11.54
C ASP A 137 -7.36 -23.57 11.44
N ARG A 138 -6.90 -24.06 10.27
CA ARG A 138 -5.48 -24.39 10.06
C ARG A 138 -4.67 -23.14 9.65
N ARG A 139 -5.30 -21.97 9.70
CA ARG A 139 -4.70 -20.65 9.44
C ARG A 139 -4.17 -20.01 10.72
N SER A 140 -3.43 -18.93 10.52
CA SER A 140 -2.88 -18.10 11.57
C SER A 140 -3.00 -16.65 11.14
N VAL A 141 -3.14 -15.77 12.13
CA VAL A 141 -3.09 -14.33 11.95
C VAL A 141 -1.76 -13.80 12.46
N PHE A 142 -1.17 -12.89 11.71
CA PHE A 142 -0.09 -12.02 12.13
C PHE A 142 -0.66 -10.89 12.99
N VAL A 143 0.07 -10.57 14.05
CA VAL A 143 -0.17 -9.48 14.98
C VAL A 143 1.10 -8.66 14.99
N VAL A 144 1.06 -7.48 14.38
CA VAL A 144 2.28 -6.73 14.05
C VAL A 144 2.22 -5.35 14.73
N PRO A 145 3.25 -4.98 15.52
CA PRO A 145 3.28 -3.68 16.15
C PRO A 145 3.71 -2.61 15.13
N GLN A 146 3.08 -1.45 15.23
CA GLN A 146 3.36 -0.28 14.41
C GLN A 146 3.20 0.98 15.27
N GLY A 147 4.29 1.43 15.89
CA GLY A 147 4.24 2.57 16.80
C GLY A 147 3.28 2.33 17.97
N ASP A 148 2.29 3.20 18.12
CA ASP A 148 1.23 3.15 19.13
C ASP A 148 -0.02 2.37 18.64
N ARG A 149 0.11 1.61 17.56
CA ARG A 149 -0.91 0.72 17.01
C ARG A 149 -0.41 -0.71 16.89
N THR A 150 -1.34 -1.64 16.81
CA THR A 150 -1.10 -3.02 16.39
C THR A 150 -2.09 -3.38 15.30
N TYR A 151 -1.60 -3.89 14.17
CA TYR A 151 -2.47 -4.41 13.13
C TYR A 151 -2.50 -5.93 13.12
N ILE A 152 -3.66 -6.48 12.81
CA ILE A 152 -3.97 -7.90 12.89
C ILE A 152 -4.53 -8.36 11.55
N GLY A 153 -4.02 -9.46 11.02
CA GLY A 153 -4.57 -10.08 9.81
C GLY A 153 -3.80 -11.32 9.41
N THR A 154 -4.20 -12.08 8.41
CA THR A 154 -5.17 -11.70 7.38
C THR A 154 -6.17 -12.81 7.16
N THR A 155 -7.29 -12.46 6.52
CA THR A 155 -8.26 -13.41 5.98
C THR A 155 -7.84 -13.94 4.60
N ASP A 156 -8.55 -14.96 4.13
CA ASP A 156 -8.40 -15.54 2.80
C ASP A 156 -9.78 -16.03 2.37
N THR A 157 -10.49 -15.19 1.61
CA THR A 157 -11.85 -15.44 1.11
C THR A 157 -11.90 -15.25 -0.40
N ASP A 158 -12.69 -16.09 -1.09
CA ASP A 158 -12.97 -15.88 -2.51
C ASP A 158 -13.68 -14.52 -2.69
N TYR A 159 -13.41 -13.83 -3.79
CA TYR A 159 -13.95 -12.49 -4.05
C TYR A 159 -14.52 -12.38 -5.46
N ASP A 160 -15.76 -11.93 -5.57
CA ASP A 160 -16.53 -11.72 -6.80
C ASP A 160 -17.11 -10.30 -6.93
N GLY A 161 -16.72 -9.39 -6.02
CA GLY A 161 -17.12 -7.99 -6.04
C GLY A 161 -16.23 -7.08 -6.92
N PRO A 162 -16.43 -5.76 -6.86
CA PRO A 162 -15.63 -4.77 -7.58
C PRO A 162 -14.15 -4.79 -7.18
N VAL A 163 -13.25 -4.86 -8.16
CA VAL A 163 -11.80 -5.01 -7.90
C VAL A 163 -11.15 -3.72 -7.39
N ASP A 164 -11.73 -2.56 -7.71
CA ASP A 164 -11.15 -1.24 -7.41
C ASP A 164 -11.30 -0.84 -5.92
N GLU A 165 -12.42 -1.19 -5.30
CA GLU A 165 -12.72 -0.84 -3.91
C GLU A 165 -13.18 -2.08 -3.10
N PRO A 166 -12.29 -3.07 -2.85
CA PRO A 166 -12.63 -4.17 -1.95
C PRO A 166 -12.80 -3.64 -0.51
N THR A 167 -13.90 -3.99 0.15
CA THR A 167 -14.17 -3.56 1.53
C THR A 167 -14.10 -4.72 2.53
N CYS A 168 -13.90 -4.36 3.81
CA CYS A 168 -13.97 -5.28 4.93
C CYS A 168 -15.42 -5.44 5.35
N THR A 169 -15.90 -6.67 5.53
CA THR A 169 -17.25 -6.90 6.05
C THR A 169 -17.24 -7.08 7.56
N ALA A 170 -18.42 -6.98 8.19
CA ALA A 170 -18.56 -7.32 9.61
C ALA A 170 -18.12 -8.76 9.94
N GLU A 171 -18.32 -9.71 9.01
CA GLU A 171 -17.86 -11.09 9.15
C GLU A 171 -16.33 -11.19 9.15
N ASP A 172 -15.67 -10.46 8.25
CA ASP A 172 -14.21 -10.40 8.19
C ASP A 172 -13.60 -9.87 9.50
N VAL A 173 -14.17 -8.78 10.04
CA VAL A 173 -13.72 -8.18 11.29
C VAL A 173 -13.94 -9.15 12.46
N ARG A 174 -15.14 -9.73 12.56
CA ARG A 174 -15.48 -10.69 13.61
C ARG A 174 -14.54 -11.90 13.60
N TYR A 175 -14.17 -12.40 12.42
CA TYR A 175 -13.21 -13.50 12.29
C TYR A 175 -11.85 -13.15 12.93
N LEU A 176 -11.33 -11.94 12.70
CA LEU A 176 -10.06 -11.51 13.29
C LEU A 176 -10.16 -11.24 14.79
N LEU A 177 -11.27 -10.65 15.25
CA LEU A 177 -11.53 -10.43 16.68
C LEU A 177 -11.65 -11.77 17.42
N ASP A 178 -12.41 -12.73 16.89
CA ASP A 178 -12.56 -14.07 17.48
C ASP A 178 -11.21 -14.81 17.57
N ALA A 179 -10.39 -14.72 16.52
CA ALA A 179 -9.04 -15.28 16.50
C ALA A 179 -8.16 -14.70 17.62
N MET A 180 -8.20 -13.37 17.81
CA MET A 180 -7.43 -12.70 18.86
C MET A 180 -7.97 -12.98 20.25
N ASN A 181 -9.29 -12.91 20.45
CA ASN A 181 -9.96 -13.14 21.73
C ASN A 181 -9.80 -14.59 22.22
N ALA A 182 -9.46 -15.52 21.31
CA ALA A 182 -9.06 -16.87 21.67
C ALA A 182 -7.65 -16.96 22.31
N SER A 183 -6.86 -15.90 22.22
CA SER A 183 -5.46 -15.86 22.68
C SER A 183 -5.20 -14.76 23.71
N LEU A 184 -6.03 -13.72 23.79
CA LEU A 184 -5.86 -12.59 24.71
C LEU A 184 -6.52 -12.82 26.08
N THR A 185 -5.95 -12.20 27.12
CA THR A 185 -6.50 -12.12 28.48
C THR A 185 -7.65 -11.14 28.59
N GLU A 186 -7.58 -10.02 27.87
CA GLU A 186 -8.65 -9.03 27.76
C GLU A 186 -9.17 -9.06 26.32
N PRO A 187 -10.48 -9.25 26.11
CA PRO A 187 -11.03 -9.33 24.76
C PRO A 187 -11.06 -7.95 24.08
N LEU A 188 -10.75 -7.95 22.80
CA LEU A 188 -11.01 -6.86 21.87
C LEU A 188 -12.48 -6.87 21.45
N SER A 189 -12.99 -5.70 21.13
CA SER A 189 -14.33 -5.47 20.59
C SER A 189 -14.25 -4.66 19.29
N GLU A 190 -15.36 -4.54 18.59
CA GLU A 190 -15.51 -3.69 17.41
C GLU A 190 -15.17 -2.21 17.72
N ALA A 191 -15.41 -1.77 18.95
CA ALA A 191 -15.06 -0.43 19.41
C ALA A 191 -13.55 -0.19 19.51
N ASP A 192 -12.73 -1.25 19.58
CA ASP A 192 -11.28 -1.14 19.60
C ASP A 192 -10.68 -1.05 18.18
N VAL A 193 -11.48 -1.25 17.12
CA VAL A 193 -11.01 -1.24 15.72
C VAL A 193 -10.94 0.18 15.17
N VAL A 194 -9.73 0.74 15.15
CA VAL A 194 -9.43 2.12 14.73
C VAL A 194 -9.17 2.28 13.24
N GLY A 195 -9.05 1.20 12.49
CA GLY A 195 -8.90 1.23 11.04
C GLY A 195 -8.96 -0.17 10.44
N THR A 196 -9.30 -0.25 9.15
CA THR A 196 -9.32 -1.50 8.40
C THR A 196 -8.74 -1.28 7.01
N TRP A 197 -8.31 -2.35 6.36
CA TRP A 197 -8.06 -2.33 4.92
C TRP A 197 -8.21 -3.73 4.33
N ALA A 198 -8.61 -3.77 3.06
CA ALA A 198 -8.69 -4.99 2.28
C ALA A 198 -7.76 -4.90 1.07
N GLY A 199 -7.28 -6.06 0.63
CA GLY A 199 -6.52 -6.19 -0.61
C GLY A 199 -6.87 -7.49 -1.32
N LEU A 200 -6.71 -7.48 -2.65
CA LEU A 200 -6.98 -8.63 -3.50
C LEU A 200 -5.69 -9.28 -3.98
N ARG A 201 -5.60 -10.59 -3.80
CA ARG A 201 -4.49 -11.42 -4.28
C ARG A 201 -4.82 -11.89 -5.69
N PRO A 202 -3.96 -11.63 -6.70
CA PRO A 202 -4.17 -12.11 -8.06
C PRO A 202 -3.77 -13.58 -8.20
N LEU A 203 -4.66 -14.50 -7.81
CA LEU A 203 -4.38 -15.93 -7.92
C LEU A 203 -4.53 -16.37 -9.38
N VAL A 204 -3.50 -16.97 -9.96
CA VAL A 204 -3.55 -17.47 -11.33
C VAL A 204 -4.30 -18.79 -11.34
N SER A 205 -5.42 -18.87 -12.04
CA SER A 205 -6.14 -20.13 -12.24
C SER A 205 -5.23 -21.09 -13.02
N GLY A 206 -4.99 -22.28 -12.46
CA GLY A 206 -4.24 -23.31 -13.17
C GLY A 206 -5.00 -23.66 -14.45
N ALA A 207 -4.33 -23.67 -15.59
CA ALA A 207 -4.85 -24.21 -16.84
C ALA A 207 -4.98 -25.74 -16.71
N SER A 208 -5.96 -26.21 -15.95
CA SER A 208 -6.40 -27.59 -15.93
C SER A 208 -7.89 -27.62 -15.61
N THR A 209 -8.68 -27.98 -16.61
CA THR A 209 -10.04 -28.48 -16.48
C THR A 209 -10.03 -29.76 -15.64
N ALA A 210 -9.95 -29.64 -14.31
CA ALA A 210 -10.32 -30.66 -13.33
C ALA A 210 -10.25 -30.07 -11.91
N GLU A 211 -11.36 -30.20 -11.18
CA GLU A 211 -11.52 -29.99 -9.72
C GLU A 211 -11.55 -28.54 -9.18
N LYS A 212 -12.80 -28.07 -8.98
CA LYS A 212 -13.20 -26.83 -8.28
C LYS A 212 -12.90 -26.80 -6.76
N THR A 213 -12.00 -27.65 -6.25
CA THR A 213 -11.80 -27.88 -4.81
C THR A 213 -10.38 -27.58 -4.31
N THR A 214 -9.51 -27.02 -5.16
CA THR A 214 -8.13 -26.70 -4.75
C THR A 214 -8.10 -25.39 -3.96
N LYS A 215 -7.67 -25.46 -2.69
CA LYS A 215 -7.53 -24.32 -1.78
C LYS A 215 -6.64 -23.23 -2.38
N THR A 216 -7.09 -21.97 -2.31
CA THR A 216 -6.41 -20.74 -2.78
C THR A 216 -4.93 -20.64 -2.38
N LYS A 217 -4.56 -21.21 -1.23
CA LYS A 217 -3.21 -21.18 -0.63
C LYS A 217 -2.09 -21.85 -1.47
N ASP A 218 -2.41 -22.81 -2.34
CA ASP A 218 -1.40 -23.54 -3.13
C ASP A 218 -1.21 -23.00 -4.56
N LEU A 219 -2.09 -22.12 -5.03
CA LEU A 219 -2.14 -21.70 -6.44
C LEU A 219 -1.13 -20.60 -6.84
N SER A 220 -0.39 -19.97 -5.91
CA SER A 220 0.24 -18.66 -6.20
C SER A 220 1.70 -18.44 -5.75
N ARG A 221 2.55 -19.47 -5.62
CA ARG A 221 3.92 -19.24 -5.10
C ARG A 221 5.00 -18.89 -6.14
N ARG A 222 4.74 -18.97 -7.44
CA ARG A 222 5.70 -18.57 -8.50
C ARG A 222 5.07 -17.51 -9.38
N HIS A 223 5.83 -16.47 -9.73
CA HIS A 223 5.43 -15.55 -10.79
C HIS A 223 5.57 -16.24 -12.15
N LYS A 224 4.76 -15.80 -13.11
CA LYS A 224 4.83 -16.23 -14.51
C LYS A 224 5.07 -15.00 -15.39
N VAL A 225 6.05 -15.09 -16.27
CA VAL A 225 6.25 -14.12 -17.36
C VAL A 225 5.85 -14.82 -18.65
N ALA A 226 4.96 -14.21 -19.41
CA ALA A 226 4.46 -14.76 -20.67
C ALA A 226 4.35 -13.65 -21.73
N ARG A 227 4.52 -14.02 -23.00
CA ARG A 227 4.35 -13.12 -24.14
C ARG A 227 3.10 -13.53 -24.93
N SER A 228 2.21 -12.59 -25.22
CA SER A 228 1.04 -12.81 -26.08
C SER A 228 1.44 -12.92 -27.55
N ALA A 229 0.53 -13.40 -28.40
CA ALA A 229 0.76 -13.49 -29.85
C ALA A 229 1.01 -12.11 -30.49
N SER A 230 0.39 -11.05 -29.97
CA SER A 230 0.59 -9.66 -30.42
C SER A 230 1.84 -9.01 -29.82
N GLY A 231 2.52 -9.69 -28.89
CA GLY A 231 3.81 -9.27 -28.35
C GLY A 231 3.79 -8.60 -26.97
N VAL A 232 2.62 -8.48 -26.31
CA VAL A 232 2.52 -7.95 -24.94
C VAL A 232 3.18 -8.93 -23.96
N ILE A 233 4.06 -8.43 -23.10
CA ILE A 233 4.68 -9.22 -22.02
C ILE A 233 3.85 -9.04 -20.76
N SER A 234 3.33 -10.11 -20.18
CA SER A 234 2.57 -10.08 -18.93
C SER A 234 3.35 -10.72 -17.79
N VAL A 235 3.29 -10.11 -16.60
CA VAL A 235 3.79 -10.69 -15.35
C VAL A 235 2.62 -10.89 -14.38
N THR A 236 2.37 -12.14 -14.00
CA THR A 236 1.27 -12.50 -13.10
C THR A 236 1.74 -13.33 -11.90
N GLY A 237 0.98 -13.25 -10.81
CA GLY A 237 1.32 -13.89 -9.54
C GLY A 237 2.54 -13.26 -8.85
N GLY A 238 3.21 -14.05 -8.01
CA GLY A 238 4.37 -13.59 -7.23
C GLY A 238 3.98 -12.91 -5.92
N LYS A 239 4.98 -12.31 -5.26
CA LYS A 239 4.85 -11.65 -3.96
C LYS A 239 5.67 -10.38 -3.93
N LEU A 240 5.30 -9.47 -3.03
CA LEU A 240 6.11 -8.28 -2.74
C LEU A 240 7.56 -8.67 -2.46
N THR A 241 7.82 -9.67 -1.61
CA THR A 241 9.20 -10.11 -1.28
C THR A 241 10.03 -10.57 -2.48
N THR A 242 9.40 -10.95 -3.59
CA THR A 242 10.08 -11.39 -4.82
C THR A 242 10.06 -10.35 -5.95
N TYR A 243 9.51 -9.15 -5.73
CA TYR A 243 9.25 -8.14 -6.77
C TYR A 243 10.48 -7.89 -7.66
N ARG A 244 11.68 -7.76 -7.08
CA ARG A 244 12.90 -7.45 -7.82
C ARG A 244 13.30 -8.57 -8.80
N LYS A 245 13.10 -9.83 -8.41
CA LYS A 245 13.36 -10.99 -9.29
C LYS A 245 12.30 -11.07 -10.38
N MET A 246 11.04 -10.82 -10.04
CA MET A 246 9.94 -10.73 -11.01
C MET A 246 10.26 -9.68 -12.08
N ALA A 247 10.61 -8.46 -11.66
CA ALA A 247 10.98 -7.37 -12.57
C ALA A 247 12.20 -7.71 -13.43
N ALA A 248 13.22 -8.37 -12.89
CA ALA A 248 14.38 -8.80 -13.67
C ALA A 248 13.98 -9.77 -14.79
N ASP A 249 13.13 -10.76 -14.49
CA ASP A 249 12.68 -11.75 -15.48
C ASP A 249 11.78 -11.12 -16.55
N THR A 250 10.94 -10.16 -16.17
CA THR A 250 10.11 -9.39 -17.10
C THR A 250 10.96 -8.53 -18.03
N VAL A 251 12.00 -7.88 -17.51
CA VAL A 251 12.91 -7.05 -18.31
C VAL A 251 13.79 -7.92 -19.21
N ASP A 252 14.23 -9.09 -18.76
CA ASP A 252 14.97 -10.04 -19.61
C ASP A 252 14.12 -10.44 -20.83
N ALA A 253 12.83 -10.74 -20.65
CA ALA A 253 11.90 -11.00 -21.76
C ALA A 253 11.74 -9.78 -22.69
N ALA A 254 11.71 -8.55 -22.16
CA ALA A 254 11.64 -7.34 -22.98
C ALA A 254 12.93 -7.11 -23.78
N VAL A 255 14.10 -7.39 -23.19
CA VAL A 255 15.41 -7.29 -23.85
C VAL A 255 15.53 -8.28 -25.00
N GLU A 256 15.01 -9.49 -24.84
CA GLU A 256 14.93 -10.48 -25.93
C GLU A 256 14.13 -9.95 -27.13
N VAL A 257 12.99 -9.30 -26.89
CA VAL A 257 12.18 -8.68 -27.95
C VAL A 257 12.91 -7.52 -28.63
N LEU A 258 13.59 -6.68 -27.84
CA LEU A 258 14.31 -5.51 -28.35
C LEU A 258 15.60 -5.88 -29.10
N GLY A 259 16.16 -7.07 -28.88
CA GLY A 259 17.46 -7.48 -29.41
C GLY A 259 18.63 -6.64 -28.89
N ARG A 260 18.40 -5.82 -27.85
CA ARG A 260 19.38 -4.93 -27.23
C ARG A 260 19.09 -4.77 -25.75
N GLY A 261 20.14 -4.66 -24.94
CA GLY A 261 20.03 -4.52 -23.49
C GLY A 261 21.25 -5.07 -22.78
N GLY A 262 21.10 -5.41 -21.50
CA GLY A 262 22.18 -5.96 -20.69
C GLY A 262 21.66 -6.60 -19.40
N ARG A 263 22.58 -7.17 -18.62
CA ARG A 263 22.22 -7.83 -17.35
C ARG A 263 21.64 -6.83 -16.37
N SER A 264 20.59 -7.26 -15.65
CA SER A 264 19.97 -6.46 -14.60
C SER A 264 20.96 -6.04 -13.51
N ARG A 265 21.01 -4.72 -13.23
CA ARG A 265 21.86 -4.12 -12.19
C ARG A 265 21.14 -3.90 -10.86
N THR A 266 19.84 -4.22 -10.79
CA THR A 266 18.95 -3.86 -9.68
C THR A 266 19.32 -4.51 -8.34
N ARG A 267 20.13 -5.59 -8.34
CA ARG A 267 20.58 -6.25 -7.10
C ARG A 267 21.42 -5.33 -6.20
N ARG A 268 22.17 -4.38 -6.78
CA ARG A 268 23.04 -3.46 -6.04
C ARG A 268 22.61 -1.99 -6.17
N LEU A 269 21.51 -1.74 -6.87
CA LEU A 269 20.95 -0.41 -7.01
C LEU A 269 20.32 -0.01 -5.68
N ARG A 270 20.77 1.11 -5.12
CA ARG A 270 20.11 1.73 -3.97
C ARG A 270 18.86 2.45 -4.47
N LEU A 271 17.77 2.34 -3.73
CA LEU A 271 16.53 3.05 -4.05
C LEU A 271 16.64 4.52 -3.62
N HIS A 272 15.82 5.37 -4.21
CA HIS A 272 15.62 6.75 -3.82
C HIS A 272 15.40 6.86 -2.30
N GLY A 273 16.00 7.88 -1.69
CA GLY A 273 15.99 8.07 -0.23
C GLY A 273 17.01 7.21 0.53
N ALA A 274 17.71 6.25 -0.08
CA ALA A 274 18.74 5.49 0.65
C ALA A 274 20.06 6.25 0.81
N GLU A 275 20.38 7.16 -0.12
CA GLU A 275 21.56 8.01 -0.01
C GLU A 275 21.41 9.00 1.13
N GLY A 276 22.48 9.25 1.89
CA GLY A 276 22.41 10.20 2.98
C GLY A 276 21.74 9.66 4.27
N HIS A 277 21.27 8.42 4.34
CA HIS A 277 20.59 7.95 5.55
C HIS A 277 21.56 7.81 6.75
N ALA A 278 22.80 7.37 6.51
CA ALA A 278 23.76 7.09 7.58
C ALA A 278 24.15 8.34 8.38
N GLU A 279 24.30 9.49 7.72
CA GLU A 279 24.68 10.75 8.37
C GLU A 279 23.54 11.32 9.23
N LEU A 280 22.30 10.87 9.02
CA LEU A 280 21.16 11.21 9.88
C LEU A 280 21.17 10.44 11.20
N LEU A 281 21.91 9.33 11.27
CA LEU A 281 22.06 8.52 12.47
C LEU A 281 23.24 8.98 13.34
N GLU A 282 24.04 9.93 12.86
CA GLU A 282 25.18 10.45 13.58
C GLU A 282 24.76 11.32 14.78
N ALA A 283 25.60 11.31 15.83
CA ALA A 283 25.41 12.19 16.97
C ALA A 283 25.36 13.67 16.55
N GLY A 284 24.36 14.39 17.07
CA GLY A 284 24.14 15.80 16.78
C GLY A 284 23.52 16.10 15.41
N ALA A 285 23.13 15.09 14.61
CA ALA A 285 22.44 15.33 13.34
C ALA A 285 21.15 16.13 13.50
N ALA A 286 20.34 15.80 14.51
CA ALA A 286 19.10 16.50 14.83
C ALA A 286 19.34 17.99 15.16
N ALA A 287 20.33 18.28 16.02
CA ALA A 287 20.73 19.64 16.37
C ALA A 287 21.23 20.43 15.15
N ARG A 288 21.98 19.80 14.23
CA ARG A 288 22.42 20.44 12.97
C ARG A 288 21.25 20.78 12.05
N LEU A 289 20.17 19.98 12.10
CA LEU A 289 18.98 20.16 11.29
C LEU A 289 17.88 20.98 11.99
N GLY A 290 18.09 21.41 13.24
CA GLY A 290 17.14 22.25 13.97
C GLY A 290 15.85 21.52 14.37
N VAL A 291 15.91 20.20 14.58
CA VAL A 291 14.77 19.38 14.99
C VAL A 291 15.14 18.51 16.21
N GLU A 292 14.13 17.98 16.89
CA GLU A 292 14.32 17.06 18.01
C GLU A 292 14.84 15.69 17.54
N ALA A 293 15.56 14.99 18.42
CA ALA A 293 16.21 13.72 18.10
C ALA A 293 15.22 12.62 17.70
N ASP A 294 14.11 12.50 18.44
CA ASP A 294 13.08 11.49 18.17
C ASP A 294 12.34 11.77 16.85
N GLU A 295 12.11 13.06 16.55
CA GLU A 295 11.51 13.49 15.30
C GLU A 295 12.43 13.17 14.11
N LEU A 296 13.73 13.46 14.22
CA LEU A 296 14.67 13.07 13.17
C LEU A 296 14.75 11.56 12.99
N ALA A 297 14.76 10.78 14.08
CA ALA A 297 14.80 9.32 14.01
C ALA A 297 13.58 8.76 13.26
N ARG A 298 12.38 9.28 13.56
CA ARG A 298 11.13 8.93 12.89
C ARG A 298 11.17 9.29 11.40
N LEU A 299 11.55 10.52 11.07
CA LEU A 299 11.66 10.98 9.69
C LEU A 299 12.69 10.16 8.92
N ALA A 300 13.87 9.90 9.49
CA ALA A 300 14.92 9.10 8.87
C ALA A 300 14.46 7.65 8.62
N GLY A 301 13.69 7.07 9.54
CA GLY A 301 13.10 5.74 9.36
C GLY A 301 12.09 5.65 8.21
N ARG A 302 11.37 6.74 7.91
CA ARG A 302 10.32 6.78 6.87
C ARG A 302 10.80 7.29 5.51
N TYR A 303 11.67 8.30 5.51
CA TYR A 303 12.14 9.02 4.33
C TYR A 303 13.59 8.72 3.97
N GLY A 304 14.34 8.01 4.83
CA GLY A 304 15.77 7.85 4.63
C GLY A 304 16.47 9.20 4.57
N GLY A 305 17.35 9.41 3.60
CA GLY A 305 18.06 10.67 3.39
C GLY A 305 17.18 11.88 3.06
N ASP A 306 16.00 11.65 2.47
CA ASP A 306 15.01 12.71 2.18
C ASP A 306 14.48 13.38 3.45
N ALA A 307 14.64 12.72 4.61
CA ALA A 307 14.28 13.31 5.91
C ALA A 307 14.95 14.66 6.16
N ARG A 308 16.11 14.95 5.54
CA ARG A 308 16.74 16.28 5.60
C ARG A 308 15.83 17.37 5.08
N ALA A 309 15.15 17.12 3.97
CA ALA A 309 14.26 18.09 3.35
C ALA A 309 13.04 18.35 4.25
N VAL A 310 12.45 17.28 4.80
CA VAL A 310 11.31 17.39 5.73
C VAL A 310 11.73 18.11 7.02
N ALA A 311 12.88 17.75 7.61
CA ALA A 311 13.40 18.41 8.80
C ALA A 311 13.70 19.90 8.55
N ALA A 312 14.24 20.25 7.38
CA ALA A 312 14.47 21.64 7.01
C ALA A 312 13.17 22.43 6.87
N MET A 313 12.08 21.82 6.41
CA MET A 313 10.75 22.45 6.38
C MET A 313 10.27 22.77 7.81
N ILE A 314 10.41 21.84 8.75
CA ILE A 314 10.05 22.04 10.16
C ILE A 314 10.94 23.11 10.81
N ALA A 315 12.24 23.10 10.56
CA ALA A 315 13.15 24.10 11.11
C ALA A 315 12.86 25.52 10.57
N GLY A 316 12.40 25.62 9.32
CA GLY A 316 12.02 26.89 8.69
C GLY A 316 10.67 27.44 9.17
N ASP A 317 9.73 26.55 9.50
CA ASP A 317 8.44 26.86 10.09
C ASP A 317 8.06 25.80 11.14
N PRO A 318 8.30 26.07 12.44
CA PRO A 318 8.01 25.11 13.51
C PRO A 318 6.54 24.67 13.58
N ALA A 319 5.59 25.46 13.06
CA ALA A 319 4.20 25.05 12.99
C ALA A 319 4.00 23.83 12.08
N LEU A 320 4.89 23.62 11.10
CA LEU A 320 4.87 22.42 10.25
C LEU A 320 5.28 21.15 10.99
N GLY A 321 5.92 21.26 12.15
CA GLY A 321 6.22 20.14 13.04
C GLY A 321 5.02 19.67 13.87
N MET A 322 3.89 20.37 13.83
CA MET A 322 2.66 19.91 14.50
C MET A 322 2.08 18.67 13.80
N PRO A 323 1.39 17.78 14.55
CA PRO A 323 0.64 16.68 13.94
C PRO A 323 -0.37 17.17 12.91
N LEU A 324 -0.48 16.45 11.80
CA LEU A 324 -1.53 16.62 10.79
C LEU A 324 -2.84 15.96 11.24
N VAL A 325 -2.73 14.85 11.95
CA VAL A 325 -3.85 14.11 12.54
C VAL A 325 -3.52 13.94 14.02
N ASP A 326 -4.34 14.50 14.90
CA ASP A 326 -4.05 14.65 16.34
C ASP A 326 -3.60 13.35 17.05
N THR A 327 -4.06 12.19 16.59
CA THR A 327 -3.77 10.89 17.20
C THR A 327 -2.58 10.15 16.58
N LEU A 328 -1.88 10.78 15.63
CA LEU A 328 -0.81 10.16 14.85
C LEU A 328 0.46 11.02 14.80
N PRO A 329 1.64 10.41 14.65
CA PRO A 329 2.91 11.13 14.69
C PRO A 329 3.29 11.79 13.36
N PHE A 330 2.37 11.89 12.40
CA PHE A 330 2.66 12.45 11.08
C PHE A 330 2.45 13.95 11.10
N THR A 331 3.45 14.68 10.64
CA THR A 331 3.51 16.14 10.71
C THR A 331 2.90 16.80 9.48
N ARG A 332 2.54 18.08 9.60
CA ARG A 332 2.11 18.91 8.46
C ARG A 332 3.21 19.03 7.39
N ALA A 333 4.48 19.06 7.80
CA ALA A 333 5.62 19.07 6.88
C ALA A 333 5.66 17.84 5.97
N GLU A 334 5.31 16.65 6.47
CA GLU A 334 5.22 15.44 5.66
C GLU A 334 4.13 15.52 4.58
N ALA A 335 3.01 16.18 4.89
CA ALA A 335 1.94 16.36 3.90
C ALA A 335 2.36 17.30 2.77
N LEU A 336 2.99 18.42 3.10
CA LEU A 336 3.53 19.35 2.11
C LEU A 336 4.67 18.70 1.29
N TYR A 337 5.54 17.92 1.93
CA TYR A 337 6.58 17.17 1.22
C TYR A 337 5.97 16.19 0.22
N ALA A 338 4.95 15.44 0.65
CA ALA A 338 4.24 14.50 -0.21
C ALA A 338 3.58 15.19 -1.41
N ALA A 339 2.91 16.32 -1.18
CA ALA A 339 2.29 17.12 -2.23
C ALA A 339 3.29 17.58 -3.29
N ARG A 340 4.46 18.07 -2.84
CA ARG A 340 5.50 18.64 -3.72
C ARG A 340 6.32 17.60 -4.47
N TYR A 341 6.64 16.48 -3.84
CA TYR A 341 7.70 15.58 -4.32
C TYR A 341 7.25 14.16 -4.58
N GLU A 342 6.00 13.80 -4.22
CA GLU A 342 5.55 12.41 -4.22
C GLU A 342 4.30 12.15 -5.05
N MET A 343 3.98 13.05 -6.00
CA MET A 343 2.89 12.89 -6.98
C MET A 343 1.54 12.58 -6.31
N VAL A 344 1.18 13.34 -5.28
CA VAL A 344 -0.17 13.28 -4.69
C VAL A 344 -1.15 13.91 -5.69
N GLY A 345 -2.16 13.14 -6.11
CA GLY A 345 -3.24 13.64 -6.97
C GLY A 345 -4.58 13.81 -6.25
N SER A 346 -4.75 13.16 -5.10
CA SER A 346 -5.98 13.20 -4.28
C SER A 346 -5.67 13.20 -2.78
N LEU A 347 -6.67 13.51 -1.97
CA LEU A 347 -6.53 13.48 -0.52
C LEU A 347 -6.36 12.05 0.01
N ASP A 348 -6.93 11.05 -0.69
CA ASP A 348 -6.70 9.63 -0.39
C ASP A 348 -5.26 9.19 -0.76
N ASP A 349 -4.66 9.72 -1.83
CA ASP A 349 -3.22 9.51 -2.10
C ASP A 349 -2.38 9.96 -0.90
N LEU A 350 -2.71 11.13 -0.36
CA LEU A 350 -2.03 11.71 0.78
C LEU A 350 -2.22 10.87 2.05
N LEU A 351 -3.46 10.67 2.48
CA LEU A 351 -3.80 10.16 3.83
C LEU A 351 -3.93 8.64 3.94
N SER A 352 -3.86 7.92 2.81
CA SER A 352 -3.85 6.46 2.80
C SER A 352 -2.50 5.88 2.37
N ARG A 353 -1.78 6.53 1.43
CA ARG A 353 -0.55 5.99 0.81
C ARG A 353 0.73 6.72 1.21
N ARG A 354 0.75 8.06 1.19
CA ARG A 354 1.95 8.84 1.56
C ARG A 354 2.10 8.95 3.07
N ILE A 355 0.99 9.17 3.74
CA ILE A 355 0.81 9.14 5.18
C ILE A 355 -0.17 8.00 5.44
N PRO A 356 0.16 6.96 6.22
CA PRO A 356 -0.72 5.81 6.44
C PRO A 356 -1.78 6.12 7.52
N ALA A 357 -2.41 7.29 7.46
CA ALA A 357 -3.30 7.77 8.53
C ALA A 357 -4.62 7.00 8.56
N ARG A 358 -5.24 6.78 7.39
CA ARG A 358 -6.57 6.17 7.26
C ARG A 358 -6.69 4.83 7.98
N TRP A 359 -5.73 3.91 7.79
CA TRP A 359 -5.79 2.60 8.42
C TRP A 359 -5.24 2.56 9.86
N GLN A 360 -4.57 3.63 10.33
CA GLN A 360 -4.10 3.75 11.72
C GLN A 360 -5.08 4.50 12.64
N ALA A 361 -5.87 5.42 12.08
CA ALA A 361 -6.89 6.19 12.80
C ALA A 361 -7.95 6.72 11.83
N ARG A 362 -8.85 5.84 11.40
CA ARG A 362 -9.88 6.09 10.37
C ARG A 362 -10.69 7.36 10.65
N ASP A 363 -11.33 7.45 11.81
CA ASP A 363 -12.26 8.56 12.08
C ASP A 363 -11.51 9.88 12.32
N ALA A 364 -10.35 9.84 12.98
CA ALA A 364 -9.49 11.03 13.13
C ALA A 364 -8.95 11.53 11.78
N THR A 365 -8.71 10.62 10.83
CA THR A 365 -8.31 10.98 9.45
C THR A 365 -9.44 11.69 8.71
N ALA A 366 -10.70 11.24 8.88
CA ALA A 366 -11.87 11.91 8.31
C ALA A 366 -12.10 13.31 8.91
N ASP A 367 -11.81 13.48 10.20
CA ASP A 367 -11.91 14.77 10.89
C ASP A 367 -10.84 15.76 10.39
N ALA A 368 -9.62 15.28 10.16
CA ALA A 368 -8.51 16.08 9.63
C ALA A 368 -8.61 16.42 8.13
N ALA A 369 -9.61 15.91 7.41
CA ALA A 369 -9.69 16.01 5.96
C ALA A 369 -9.65 17.46 5.43
N GLU A 370 -10.42 18.37 6.04
CA GLU A 370 -10.48 19.78 5.62
C GLU A 370 -9.15 20.50 5.83
N ASP A 371 -8.53 20.32 7.00
CA ASP A 371 -7.25 20.95 7.32
C ASP A 371 -6.12 20.39 6.43
N ALA A 372 -6.10 19.07 6.22
CA ALA A 372 -5.14 18.44 5.31
C ALA A 372 -5.31 18.93 3.87
N ALA A 373 -6.53 19.00 3.36
CA ALA A 373 -6.80 19.50 2.01
C ALA A 373 -6.42 20.98 1.86
N GLY A 374 -6.81 21.83 2.83
CA GLY A 374 -6.46 23.25 2.84
C GLY A 374 -4.94 23.48 2.90
N LEU A 375 -4.22 22.65 3.65
CA LEU A 375 -2.76 22.72 3.77
C LEU A 375 -2.05 22.47 2.43
N VAL A 376 -2.47 21.44 1.68
CA VAL A 376 -1.78 21.03 0.43
C VAL A 376 -2.34 21.68 -0.82
N ALA A 377 -3.52 22.32 -0.76
CA ALA A 377 -4.22 22.87 -1.91
C ALA A 377 -3.35 23.81 -2.77
N GLY A 378 -2.57 24.68 -2.13
CA GLY A 378 -1.69 25.62 -2.84
C GLY A 378 -0.61 24.92 -3.67
N ASP A 379 0.00 23.86 -3.14
CA ASP A 379 1.03 23.07 -3.84
C ASP A 379 0.43 22.20 -4.96
N LEU A 380 -0.82 21.77 -4.81
CA LEU A 380 -1.53 20.94 -5.79
C LEU A 380 -2.38 21.74 -6.79
N GLY A 381 -2.46 23.07 -6.64
CA GLY A 381 -3.27 23.93 -7.50
C GLY A 381 -4.77 23.68 -7.37
N TRP A 382 -5.25 23.28 -6.20
CA TRP A 382 -6.66 23.04 -5.93
C TRP A 382 -7.39 24.34 -5.60
N ASP A 383 -8.57 24.51 -6.20
CA ASP A 383 -9.52 25.57 -5.82
C ASP A 383 -10.48 25.07 -4.72
N GLU A 384 -11.33 25.97 -4.22
CA GLU A 384 -12.29 25.65 -3.15
C GLU A 384 -13.26 24.52 -3.53
N ALA A 385 -13.62 24.43 -4.82
CA ALA A 385 -14.48 23.37 -5.33
C ALA A 385 -13.77 22.02 -5.28
N ARG A 386 -12.50 21.95 -5.69
CA ARG A 386 -11.69 20.73 -5.60
C ARG A 386 -11.42 20.34 -4.16
N ILE A 387 -11.09 21.29 -3.28
CA ILE A 387 -10.93 21.02 -1.83
C ILE A 387 -12.20 20.35 -1.29
N SER A 388 -13.37 20.94 -1.57
CA SER A 388 -14.65 20.40 -1.11
C SER A 388 -14.92 18.99 -1.65
N ALA A 389 -14.63 18.76 -2.94
CA ALA A 389 -14.81 17.46 -3.58
C ALA A 389 -13.88 16.38 -2.99
N GLU A 390 -12.62 16.70 -2.73
CA GLU A 390 -11.64 15.80 -2.13
C GLU A 390 -11.98 15.43 -0.68
N VAL A 391 -12.41 16.42 0.10
CA VAL A 391 -12.86 16.23 1.48
C VAL A 391 -14.08 15.31 1.51
N GLU A 392 -15.07 15.58 0.65
CA GLU A 392 -16.28 14.77 0.58
C GLU A 392 -15.96 13.34 0.10
N ALA A 393 -15.15 13.18 -0.94
CA ALA A 393 -14.76 11.88 -1.46
C ALA A 393 -14.06 11.02 -0.40
N LEU A 394 -13.11 11.59 0.35
CA LEU A 394 -12.43 10.88 1.42
C LEU A 394 -13.38 10.52 2.56
N ARG A 395 -14.18 11.47 3.05
CA ARG A 395 -15.13 11.23 4.15
C ARG A 395 -16.17 10.17 3.77
N SER A 396 -16.74 10.27 2.58
CA SER A 396 -17.65 9.27 2.03
C SER A 396 -17.00 7.89 1.92
N SER A 397 -15.74 7.80 1.45
CA SER A 397 -15.02 6.53 1.37
C SER A 397 -14.75 5.91 2.74
N ILE A 398 -14.34 6.72 3.73
CA ILE A 398 -14.13 6.28 5.12
C ILE A 398 -15.45 5.83 5.76
N GLU A 399 -16.54 6.55 5.53
CA GLU A 399 -17.85 6.21 6.07
C GLU A 399 -18.38 4.88 5.49
N ARG A 400 -18.15 4.63 4.19
CA ARG A 400 -18.43 3.33 3.56
C ARG A 400 -17.62 2.21 4.20
N GLU A 401 -16.30 2.39 4.33
CA GLU A 401 -15.40 1.42 4.99
C GLU A 401 -15.88 1.06 6.40
N ARG A 402 -16.33 2.06 7.17
CA ARG A 402 -16.86 1.87 8.51
C ARG A 402 -18.21 1.13 8.50
N THR A 403 -19.12 1.53 7.61
CA THR A 403 -20.48 1.00 7.53
C THR A 403 -20.50 -0.45 7.02
N ASP A 404 -19.74 -0.76 5.98
CA ASP A 404 -19.61 -2.14 5.43
C ASP A 404 -19.07 -3.13 6.47
N ALA A 405 -18.19 -2.64 7.36
CA ALA A 405 -17.62 -3.40 8.46
C ALA A 405 -18.48 -3.42 9.73
N GLU A 406 -19.63 -2.72 9.74
CA GLU A 406 -20.51 -2.49 10.90
C GLU A 406 -19.76 -1.94 12.14
N LEU A 407 -18.74 -1.12 11.91
CA LEU A 407 -17.90 -0.59 12.98
C LEU A 407 -18.49 0.68 13.60
N PRO A 408 -18.43 0.86 14.93
CA PRO A 408 -18.74 2.13 15.54
C PRO A 408 -17.69 3.17 15.16
N ARG A 409 -18.04 4.45 15.28
CA ARG A 409 -17.05 5.53 15.28
C ARG A 409 -16.15 5.37 16.50
N THR A 410 -14.85 5.47 16.29
CA THR A 410 -13.85 5.40 17.34
C THR A 410 -13.86 6.67 18.18
N ALA A 411 -13.65 6.52 19.49
CA ALA A 411 -13.55 7.66 20.38
C ALA A 411 -12.23 8.41 20.11
N THR A 412 -12.30 9.73 19.95
CA THR A 412 -11.12 10.60 19.91
C THR A 412 -10.46 10.60 21.29
N THR A 413 -9.67 9.57 21.57
CA THR A 413 -8.82 9.56 22.76
C THR A 413 -7.49 10.13 22.32
N ALA A 414 -7.24 11.38 22.70
CA ALA A 414 -5.91 11.96 22.58
C ALA A 414 -4.95 11.04 23.36
N THR A 415 -4.02 10.41 22.65
CA THR A 415 -2.93 9.66 23.29
C THR A 415 -2.12 10.68 24.07
N THR A 416 -2.40 10.80 25.36
CA THR A 416 -1.55 11.55 26.28
C THR A 416 -0.28 10.74 26.42
N GLY A 417 0.79 11.21 25.79
CA GLY A 417 2.08 10.53 25.78
C GLY A 417 2.61 10.28 27.19
N ALA A 418 3.21 9.11 27.37
CA ALA A 418 4.30 8.84 28.30
C ALA A 418 5.06 7.61 27.81
#